data_AF-A0A485MVY8-F1
#
_entry.id   AF-A0A485MVY8-F1
#
_cell.length_a   1.000
_cell.length_b   1.000
_cell.length_c   1.000
_cell.angle_alpha   90.00
_cell.angle_beta   90.00
_cell.angle_gamma   90.00
#
_symmetry.space_group_name_H-M   'P 1'
#
loop_
_entity.id
_entity.type
_entity.pdbx_description
1 polymer ?
#
loop_
_entity_poly.entity_id
_entity_poly.type
_entity_poly.pdbx_seq_one_letter_code
_entity_poly.pdbx_strand_id
1 'polypeptide(L)'
;MERKWPKNTMRSQANYLPIFMRKDTKMNFQWRIRNLPYPKDVYSVCVDHKERCIVVRTTNKKYYKKFSIPDLDRHQLPLDASSLSFAHANCTLIISYQKPKEILVAEAELQKELKKVKTAHSSDGDCKTQ
;
A
#
# COMPACT_ATOMS: atom_id res chain seq x y z
N MET A 1 -44.50 3.85 28.44
CA MET A 1 -43.23 3.17 28.80
C MET A 1 -42.65 2.55 27.54
N GLU A 2 -41.72 3.25 26.90
CA GLU A 2 -41.15 2.85 25.62
C GLU A 2 -39.89 2.00 25.87
N ARG A 3 -39.98 0.70 25.61
CA ARG A 3 -38.86 -0.22 25.76
C ARG A 3 -37.84 0.06 24.67
N LYS A 4 -36.82 0.85 24.98
CA LYS A 4 -35.61 1.00 24.17
C LYS A 4 -34.96 -0.38 24.00
N TRP A 5 -34.97 -0.91 22.79
CA TRP A 5 -34.10 -2.03 22.42
C TRP A 5 -32.64 -1.55 22.43
N PRO A 6 -31.70 -2.24 23.10
CA PRO A 6 -30.29 -2.01 22.85
C PRO A 6 -30.03 -2.44 21.41
N LYS A 7 -29.56 -1.50 20.57
CA LYS A 7 -28.92 -1.83 19.30
C LYS A 7 -27.63 -2.57 19.66
N ASN A 8 -27.74 -3.89 19.89
CA ASN A 8 -26.60 -4.77 19.83
C ASN A 8 -26.11 -4.71 18.39
N THR A 9 -25.16 -3.80 18.13
CA THR A 9 -24.32 -3.87 16.94
C THR A 9 -23.51 -5.14 17.08
N MET A 10 -24.07 -6.22 16.54
CA MET A 10 -23.34 -7.44 16.26
C MET A 10 -22.18 -7.04 15.35
N ARG A 11 -21.00 -6.78 15.93
CA ARG A 11 -19.78 -6.57 15.14
C ARG A 11 -19.55 -7.89 14.43
N SER A 12 -19.87 -7.93 13.14
CA SER A 12 -19.58 -9.07 12.29
C SER A 12 -18.09 -9.41 12.44
N GLN A 13 -17.81 -10.69 12.67
CA GLN A 13 -16.47 -11.22 12.91
C GLN A 13 -15.47 -10.88 11.78
N ALA A 14 -15.99 -10.51 10.60
CA ALA A 14 -15.25 -9.97 9.47
C ALA A 14 -14.41 -8.72 9.79
N ASN A 15 -14.76 -7.92 10.80
CA ASN A 15 -14.04 -6.69 11.15
C ASN A 15 -12.64 -6.92 11.77
N TYR A 16 -12.28 -8.16 12.09
CA TYR A 16 -10.97 -8.50 12.67
C TYR A 16 -10.01 -9.18 11.70
N LEU A 17 -10.43 -9.47 10.46
CA LEU A 17 -9.53 -10.04 9.47
C LEU A 17 -8.52 -8.96 9.01
N PRO A 18 -7.22 -9.30 8.87
CA PRO A 18 -6.24 -8.35 8.37
C PRO A 18 -6.57 -7.87 6.96
N ILE A 19 -6.54 -6.55 6.75
CA ILE A 19 -6.82 -5.93 5.45
C ILE A 19 -5.54 -5.35 4.88
N PHE A 20 -5.07 -5.92 3.76
CA PHE A 20 -3.85 -5.52 3.06
C PHE A 20 -4.18 -4.56 1.90
N MET A 21 -3.55 -3.39 1.87
CA MET A 21 -3.76 -2.39 0.82
C MET A 21 -2.45 -1.68 0.48
N ARG A 22 -2.25 -1.33 -0.80
CA ARG A 22 -1.16 -0.46 -1.25
C ARG A 22 -1.66 0.99 -1.35
N LYS A 23 -0.89 1.94 -0.82
CA LYS A 23 -1.17 3.38 -0.79
C LYS A 23 0.16 4.13 -0.89
N ASP A 24 0.69 4.20 -2.11
CA ASP A 24 1.99 4.80 -2.36
C ASP A 24 1.99 6.31 -2.07
N THR A 25 3.19 6.80 -1.78
CA THR A 25 3.49 8.24 -1.70
C THR A 25 4.39 8.61 -2.87
N LYS A 26 4.70 9.90 -3.01
CA LYS A 26 5.65 10.36 -4.03
C LYS A 26 7.02 9.67 -3.89
N MET A 27 7.49 9.45 -2.66
CA MET A 27 8.85 8.97 -2.39
C MET A 27 8.94 7.50 -1.99
N ASN A 28 7.83 6.86 -1.64
CA ASN A 28 7.82 5.50 -1.12
C ASN A 28 6.69 4.68 -1.74
N PHE A 29 6.99 3.42 -2.07
CA PHE A 29 5.96 2.40 -2.12
C PHE A 29 5.50 2.11 -0.70
N GLN A 30 4.19 2.07 -0.48
CA GLN A 30 3.68 1.89 0.88
C GLN A 30 2.52 0.91 0.91
N TRP A 31 2.59 -0.02 1.84
CA TRP A 31 1.54 -0.98 2.15
C TRP A 31 1.04 -0.76 3.56
N ARG A 32 -0.26 -0.93 3.74
CA ARG A 32 -0.94 -0.84 5.02
C ARG A 32 -1.65 -2.15 5.28
N ILE A 33 -1.37 -2.73 6.45
CA ILE A 33 -2.06 -3.91 6.94
C ILE A 33 -2.85 -3.50 8.18
N ARG A 34 -4.16 -3.33 8.02
CA ARG A 34 -5.07 -2.96 9.11
C ARG A 34 -5.51 -4.18 9.90
N ASN A 35 -6.13 -3.93 11.05
CA ASN A 35 -6.65 -4.96 11.96
C ASN A 35 -5.55 -5.88 12.50
N LEU A 36 -4.36 -5.32 12.75
CA LEU A 36 -3.24 -6.00 13.37
C LEU A 36 -3.08 -5.49 14.81
N PRO A 37 -3.63 -6.19 15.82
CA PRO A 37 -3.77 -5.66 17.18
C PRO A 37 -2.51 -5.79 18.04
N TYR A 38 -1.52 -6.57 17.60
CA TYR A 38 -0.28 -6.76 18.36
C TYR A 38 0.58 -5.50 18.33
N PRO A 39 1.41 -5.27 19.37
CA PRO A 39 2.34 -4.14 19.39
C PRO A 39 3.48 -4.30 18.37
N LYS A 40 4.22 -3.21 18.12
CA LYS A 40 5.24 -3.11 17.06
C LYS A 40 6.31 -4.21 17.13
N ASP A 41 6.78 -4.52 18.32
CA ASP A 41 7.86 -5.48 18.64
C ASP A 41 7.51 -6.94 18.29
N VAL A 42 6.22 -7.26 18.16
CA VAL A 42 5.78 -8.59 17.72
C VAL A 42 5.99 -8.80 16.22
N TYR A 43 6.06 -7.73 15.42
CA TYR A 43 6.21 -7.81 13.97
C TYR A 43 7.67 -7.83 13.55
N SER A 44 7.95 -8.67 12.56
CA SER A 44 9.19 -8.69 11.80
C SER A 44 8.84 -8.44 10.33
N VAL A 45 9.44 -7.40 9.75
CA VAL A 45 9.33 -7.07 8.32
C VAL A 45 10.74 -7.15 7.73
N CYS A 46 10.94 -8.01 6.74
CA CYS A 46 12.26 -8.22 6.13
C CYS A 46 12.16 -8.48 4.63
N VAL A 47 13.27 -8.27 3.93
CA VAL A 47 13.43 -8.64 2.52
C VAL A 47 13.89 -10.09 2.41
N ASP A 48 13.22 -10.86 1.55
CA ASP A 48 13.66 -12.17 1.08
C ASP A 48 14.25 -11.98 -0.32
N HIS A 49 15.59 -11.99 -0.41
CA HIS A 49 16.31 -11.75 -1.66
C HIS A 49 16.17 -12.92 -2.65
N LYS A 50 15.97 -14.15 -2.15
CA LYS A 50 15.83 -15.34 -3.00
C LYS A 50 14.50 -15.31 -3.74
N GLU A 51 13.42 -14.99 -3.04
CA GLU A 51 12.08 -14.86 -3.63
C GLU A 51 11.76 -13.44 -4.12
N ARG A 52 12.68 -12.49 -3.96
CA ARG A 52 12.52 -11.07 -4.31
C ARG A 52 11.22 -10.46 -3.78
N CYS A 53 10.95 -10.67 -2.49
CA CYS A 53 9.72 -10.20 -1.86
C CYS A 53 9.96 -9.63 -0.47
N ILE A 54 8.97 -8.89 0.03
CA ILE A 54 8.89 -8.47 1.43
C ILE A 54 8.08 -9.52 2.19
N VAL A 55 8.61 -9.92 3.34
CA VAL A 55 7.98 -10.87 4.27
C VAL A 55 7.60 -10.13 5.54
N VAL A 56 6.33 -10.27 5.93
CA VAL A 56 5.79 -9.81 7.20
C VAL A 56 5.42 -11.03 8.02
N ARG A 57 5.95 -11.13 9.23
CA ARG A 57 5.61 -12.21 10.16
C ARG A 57 5.49 -11.67 11.58
N THR A 58 4.89 -12.49 12.44
CA THR A 58 4.75 -12.22 13.87
C THR A 58 5.44 -13.30 14.69
N THR A 59 6.01 -12.95 15.85
CA THR A 59 6.68 -13.91 16.74
C THR A 59 5.73 -14.98 17.28
N ASN A 60 4.48 -14.60 17.53
CA ASN A 60 3.40 -15.51 17.96
C ASN A 60 2.79 -16.35 16.81
N LYS A 61 3.32 -16.23 15.58
CA LYS A 61 2.87 -16.96 14.38
C LYS A 61 1.40 -16.73 14.00
N LYS A 62 0.76 -15.66 14.48
CA LYS A 62 -0.65 -15.34 14.17
C LYS A 62 -0.84 -14.65 12.84
N TYR A 63 0.22 -14.09 12.27
CA TYR A 63 0.19 -13.41 10.99
C TYR A 63 1.45 -13.70 10.16
N TYR A 64 1.23 -13.96 8.88
CA TYR A 64 2.26 -14.15 7.87
C TYR A 64 1.78 -13.63 6.51
N LYS A 65 2.63 -12.89 5.80
CA LYS A 65 2.33 -12.38 4.45
C LYS A 65 3.63 -12.20 3.67
N LYS A 66 3.65 -12.65 2.42
CA LYS A 66 4.67 -12.30 1.43
C LYS A 66 4.05 -11.45 0.32
N PHE A 67 4.79 -10.49 -0.21
CA PHE A 67 4.41 -9.72 -1.39
C PHE A 67 5.64 -9.12 -2.09
N SER A 68 5.62 -9.06 -3.42
CA SER A 68 6.69 -8.44 -4.22
C SER A 68 6.45 -6.94 -4.42
N ILE A 69 7.44 -6.27 -5.01
CA ILE A 69 7.33 -4.90 -5.51
C ILE A 69 7.42 -4.95 -7.05
N PRO A 70 6.29 -5.09 -7.76
CA PRO A 70 6.30 -5.29 -9.22
C PRO A 70 7.03 -4.18 -9.98
N ASP A 71 7.05 -2.98 -9.43
CA ASP A 71 7.75 -1.83 -9.99
C ASP A 71 9.27 -2.05 -10.07
N LEU A 72 9.88 -2.64 -9.04
CA LEU A 72 11.30 -2.98 -9.08
C LEU A 72 11.58 -4.05 -10.14
N ASP A 73 10.70 -5.03 -10.29
CA ASP A 73 10.86 -6.09 -11.27
C ASP A 73 10.74 -5.55 -12.71
N ARG A 74 9.80 -4.63 -12.96
CA ARG A 74 9.67 -3.95 -14.26
C ARG A 74 10.94 -3.18 -14.66
N HIS A 75 11.59 -2.54 -13.69
CA HIS A 75 12.84 -1.80 -13.90
C HIS A 75 14.10 -2.65 -13.67
N GLN A 76 13.95 -3.95 -13.41
CA GLN A 76 15.07 -4.89 -13.16
C GLN A 76 15.99 -4.44 -12.02
N LEU A 77 15.43 -3.76 -11.03
CA LEU A 77 16.18 -3.25 -9.88
C LEU A 77 16.23 -4.30 -8.75
N PRO A 78 17.34 -4.38 -8.00
CA PRO A 78 17.43 -5.25 -6.82
C PRO A 78 16.53 -4.75 -5.69
N LEU A 79 16.04 -5.66 -4.85
CA LEU A 79 15.50 -5.28 -3.55
C LEU A 79 16.66 -4.96 -2.59
N ASP A 80 16.53 -3.85 -1.88
CA ASP A 80 17.46 -3.40 -0.87
C ASP A 80 16.77 -3.32 0.49
N ALA A 81 17.32 -4.03 1.48
CA ALA A 81 16.80 -4.04 2.84
C ALA A 81 16.96 -2.68 3.54
N SER A 82 17.95 -1.87 3.17
CA SER A 82 18.19 -0.55 3.79
C SER A 82 17.09 0.46 3.46
N SER A 83 16.44 0.27 2.29
CA SER A 83 15.31 1.07 1.82
C SER A 83 13.97 0.69 2.46
N LEU A 84 13.91 -0.41 3.22
CA LEU A 84 12.70 -0.91 3.87
C LEU A 84 12.60 -0.39 5.30
N SER A 85 11.44 0.20 5.64
CA SER A 85 11.12 0.63 6.99
C SER A 85 9.67 0.28 7.33
N PHE A 86 9.35 0.21 8.63
CA PHE A 86 7.98 0.02 9.06
C PHE A 86 7.66 0.72 10.38
N ALA A 87 6.40 1.09 10.52
CA ALA A 87 5.81 1.62 11.73
C ALA A 87 4.50 0.89 12.04
N HIS A 88 4.08 0.91 13.30
CA HIS A 88 2.79 0.38 13.71
C HIS A 88 2.10 1.39 14.61
N ALA A 89 0.84 1.72 14.28
CA ALA A 89 -0.02 2.59 15.06
C ALA A 89 -1.48 2.29 14.72
N ASN A 90 -2.41 2.52 15.65
CA ASN A 90 -3.85 2.37 15.42
C ASN A 90 -4.23 1.02 14.77
N CYS A 91 -3.67 -0.08 15.31
CA CYS A 91 -3.83 -1.44 14.79
C CYS A 91 -3.48 -1.60 13.30
N THR A 92 -2.58 -0.76 12.79
CA THR A 92 -2.18 -0.73 11.38
C THR A 92 -0.66 -0.77 11.28
N LEU A 93 -0.15 -1.79 10.59
CA LEU A 93 1.25 -1.88 10.19
C LEU A 93 1.43 -1.11 8.87
N ILE A 94 2.27 -0.09 8.88
CA ILE A 94 2.65 0.71 7.73
C ILE A 94 4.04 0.28 7.30
N ILE A 95 4.15 -0.30 6.12
CA ILE A 95 5.40 -0.78 5.53
C ILE A 95 5.74 0.17 4.40
N SER A 96 6.90 0.79 4.46
CA SER A 96 7.38 1.76 3.47
C SER A 96 8.67 1.25 2.85
N TYR A 97 8.74 1.27 1.52
CA TYR A 97 9.95 1.02 0.76
C TYR A 97 10.28 2.26 -0.05
N GLN A 98 11.47 2.83 0.18
CA GLN A 98 11.90 4.03 -0.52
C GLN A 98 12.09 3.74 -2.02
N LYS A 99 11.49 4.57 -2.88
CA LYS A 99 11.61 4.38 -4.32
C LYS A 99 13.04 4.68 -4.77
N PRO A 100 13.67 3.80 -5.58
CA PRO A 100 14.93 4.12 -6.24
C PRO A 100 14.79 5.33 -7.18
N LYS A 101 15.91 5.99 -7.46
CA LYS A 101 15.94 7.22 -8.27
C LYS A 101 15.41 6.97 -9.68
N GLU A 102 15.72 5.81 -10.23
CA GLU A 102 15.33 5.35 -11.57
C GLU A 102 13.80 5.35 -11.72
N ILE A 103 13.09 4.83 -10.72
CA ILE A 103 11.62 4.82 -10.71
C ILE A 103 11.08 6.23 -10.55
N LEU A 104 11.68 7.05 -9.68
CA LEU A 104 11.24 8.43 -9.48
C LEU A 104 11.38 9.26 -10.77
N VAL A 105 12.46 9.06 -11.52
CA VAL A 105 12.69 9.71 -12.82
C VAL A 105 11.64 9.24 -13.83
N ALA A 106 11.43 7.93 -13.98
CA ALA A 106 10.43 7.39 -14.90
C ALA A 106 9.00 7.87 -14.58
N GLU A 107 8.61 7.89 -13.31
CA GLU A 107 7.31 8.43 -12.87
C GLU A 107 7.18 9.93 -13.19
N ALA A 108 8.25 10.71 -13.03
CA ALA A 108 8.25 12.14 -13.33
C ALA A 108 8.14 12.42 -14.84
N GLU A 109 8.82 11.64 -15.68
CA GLU A 109 8.72 11.72 -17.14
C GLU A 109 7.31 11.37 -17.61
N LEU A 110 6.74 10.28 -17.13
CA LEU A 110 5.35 9.91 -17.44
C LEU A 110 4.36 11.02 -17.04
N GLN A 111 4.55 11.63 -15.87
CA GLN A 111 3.72 12.76 -15.46
C GLN A 111 3.86 13.99 -16.37
N LYS A 112 5.05 14.25 -16.92
CA LYS A 112 5.26 15.33 -17.91
C LYS A 112 4.50 15.03 -19.20
N GLU A 113 4.58 13.81 -19.71
CA GLU A 113 3.87 13.41 -20.94
C GLU A 113 2.35 13.45 -20.76
N LEU A 114 1.82 12.95 -19.64
CA LEU A 114 0.39 13.00 -19.36
C LEU A 114 -0.17 14.42 -19.27
N LYS A 115 0.63 15.38 -18.80
CA LYS A 115 0.24 16.80 -18.77
C LYS A 115 0.09 17.38 -20.17
N LYS A 116 0.99 17.03 -21.11
CA LYS A 116 0.91 17.48 -22.51
C LYS A 116 -0.35 16.96 -23.22
N VAL A 117 -0.74 15.72 -22.96
CA VAL A 117 -1.93 15.11 -23.57
C VAL A 117 -3.23 15.76 -23.05
N LYS A 118 -3.32 16.05 -21.76
CA LYS A 118 -4.51 16.70 -21.17
C LYS A 118 -4.75 18.12 -21.71
N THR A 119 -3.69 18.85 -22.00
CA THR A 119 -3.80 20.18 -22.62
C THR A 119 -4.29 20.14 -24.07
N ALA A 120 -4.11 19.02 -24.79
CA ALA A 120 -4.56 18.88 -26.17
C ALA A 120 -6.07 18.57 -26.29
N HIS A 121 -6.69 17.95 -25.27
CA HIS A 121 -8.10 17.55 -25.30
C HIS A 121 -9.08 18.59 -24.72
N SER A 122 -8.62 19.77 -24.30
CA SER A 122 -9.51 20.83 -23.77
C SER A 122 -10.04 21.79 -24.84
N SER A 123 -9.79 21.52 -26.12
CA SER A 123 -10.23 22.34 -27.25
C SER A 123 -10.82 21.47 -28.36
N ASP A 124 -12.01 20.92 -28.14
CA ASP A 124 -12.95 20.43 -29.16
C ASP A 124 -14.22 20.07 -28.38
N GLY A 125 -15.42 20.58 -28.61
CA GLY A 125 -16.03 21.30 -29.72
C GLY A 125 -17.52 20.98 -29.55
N ASP A 126 -18.35 22.01 -29.39
CA ASP A 126 -19.79 21.91 -29.10
C ASP A 126 -20.49 21.14 -30.25
N CYS A 127 -20.73 19.84 -30.07
CA CYS A 127 -21.41 19.01 -31.06
C CYS A 127 -22.93 19.18 -30.89
N LYS A 128 -23.51 20.11 -31.64
CA LYS A 128 -24.97 20.22 -31.79
C LYS A 128 -25.45 19.19 -32.79
N THR A 129 -26.18 18.19 -32.30
CA THR A 129 -26.93 17.24 -33.12
C THR A 129 -28.18 17.92 -33.69
N GLN A 130 -28.46 17.68 -34.97
CA GLN A 130 -29.64 18.15 -35.70
C GLN A 130 -30.70 17.06 -35.79
#